data_AF-A0A0C1JXL9-F1
#
_entry.id   AF-A0A0C1JXL9-F1
#
_cell.length_a   1.000
_cell.length_b   1.000
_cell.length_c   1.000
_cell.angle_alpha   90.00
_cell.angle_beta   90.00
_cell.angle_gamma   90.00
#
_symmetry.space_group_name_H-M   'P 1'
#
loop_
_entity.id
_entity.type
_entity.pdbx_description
1 polymer ?
#
loop_
_entity_poly.entity_id
_entity_poly.type
_entity_poly.pdbx_seq_one_letter_code
_entity_poly.pdbx_strand_id
1 'polypeptide(L)' 'MKFDKIEKLNDERFRRLTGIKRSTFDKMVQILQQADAAKKIKGGR' A
#
# COMPACT_ATOMS: atom_id res chain seq x y z
N MET A 1 -1.33 -5.28 6.83
CA MET A 1 -0.38 -4.13 6.92
C MET A 1 -1.16 -2.96 7.52
N LYS A 2 -0.56 -1.83 7.92
CA LYS A 2 -1.33 -0.70 8.52
C LYS A 2 -2.36 -0.05 7.57
N PHE A 3 -2.42 -0.46 6.31
CA PHE A 3 -3.24 0.13 5.25
C PHE A 3 -4.70 -0.38 5.20
N ASP A 4 -5.03 -1.46 5.92
CA ASP A 4 -6.36 -2.10 5.87
C ASP A 4 -7.52 -1.14 6.28
N LYS A 5 -7.20 -0.11 7.07
CA LYS A 5 -8.17 0.95 7.45
C LYS A 5 -8.41 1.98 6.34
N ILE A 6 -7.41 2.21 5.49
CA ILE A 6 -7.46 3.17 4.39
C ILE A 6 -8.14 2.54 3.18
N GLU A 7 -7.98 1.22 3.01
CA GLU A 7 -8.60 0.44 1.92
C GLU A 7 -10.13 0.48 1.98
N LYS A 8 -10.72 0.49 3.19
CA LYS A 8 -12.18 0.57 3.43
C LYS A 8 -12.80 1.97 3.24
N LEU A 9 -12.01 3.00 2.93
CA LEU A 9 -12.57 4.33 2.63
C LEU A 9 -13.30 4.30 1.28
N ASN A 10 -14.14 5.29 0.98
CA ASN A 10 -14.59 5.53 -0.41
C ASN A 10 -13.47 6.25 -1.18
N ASP A 11 -13.44 6.12 -2.51
CA ASP A 11 -12.42 6.73 -3.38
C ASP A 11 -12.23 8.23 -3.15
N GLU A 12 -13.33 8.94 -2.92
CA GLU A 12 -13.31 10.38 -2.68
C GLU A 12 -12.70 10.75 -1.32
N ARG A 13 -13.05 10.01 -0.26
CA ARG A 13 -12.45 10.18 1.08
C ARG A 13 -10.98 9.76 1.07
N PHE A 14 -10.65 8.70 0.35
CA PHE A 14 -9.29 8.23 0.15
C PHE A 14 -8.45 9.34 -0.49
N ARG A 15 -8.90 9.89 -1.62
CA ARG A 15 -8.19 10.95 -2.34
C ARG A 15 -8.06 12.23 -1.51
N ARG A 16 -9.06 12.57 -0.70
CA ARG A 16 -8.99 13.72 0.23
C ARG A 16 -7.97 13.50 1.36
N LEU A 17 -7.84 12.26 1.83
CA LEU A 17 -6.92 11.92 2.93
C LEU A 17 -5.47 11.76 2.45
N THR A 18 -5.26 11.10 1.30
CA THR A 18 -3.92 10.71 0.82
C THR A 18 -3.40 11.63 -0.28
N GLY A 19 -4.27 12.38 -0.95
CA GLY A 19 -3.92 13.26 -2.07
C GLY A 19 -3.64 12.54 -3.39
N ILE A 20 -3.73 11.21 -3.42
CA ILE A 20 -3.37 10.37 -4.58
C ILE A 20 -4.53 9.46 -4.99
N LYS A 21 -4.54 9.06 -6.28
CA LYS A 21 -5.50 8.07 -6.79
C LYS A 21 -5.19 6.69 -6.17
N ARG A 22 -6.22 5.88 -5.93
CA ARG A 22 -6.06 4.50 -5.46
C ARG A 22 -5.14 3.67 -6.35
N SER A 23 -5.31 3.77 -7.67
CA SER A 23 -4.45 3.05 -8.62
C SER A 23 -2.96 3.36 -8.47
N THR A 24 -2.60 4.56 -8.03
CA THR A 24 -1.21 4.92 -7.71
C THR A 24 -0.78 4.30 -6.38
N PHE A 25 -1.65 4.37 -5.37
CA PHE A 25 -1.40 3.77 -4.07
C PHE A 25 -1.22 2.26 -4.15
N ASP A 26 -2.04 1.55 -4.93
CA ASP A 26 -1.96 0.10 -5.10
C ASP A 26 -0.60 -0.30 -5.70
N LYS A 27 -0.11 0.44 -6.69
CA LYS A 27 1.24 0.23 -7.26
C LYS A 27 2.33 0.45 -6.21
N MET A 28 2.20 1.46 -5.35
CA MET A 28 3.15 1.70 -4.25
C MET A 28 3.15 0.54 -3.26
N VAL A 29 1.97 0.06 -2.86
CA VAL A 29 1.82 -1.10 -1.96
C VAL A 29 2.42 -2.35 -2.60
N GLN A 30 2.19 -2.57 -3.89
CA GLN A 30 2.73 -3.71 -4.62
C GLN A 30 4.27 -3.70 -4.64
N ILE A 31 4.90 -2.54 -4.84
CA ILE A 31 6.36 -2.37 -4.76
C ILE A 31 6.86 -2.70 -3.34
N LEU A 32 6.18 -2.19 -2.31
CA LEU A 32 6.55 -2.46 -0.92
C LEU A 32 6.40 -3.95 -0.56
N GLN A 33 5.34 -4.60 -1.02
CA GLN A 33 5.12 -6.04 -0.82
C GLN A 33 6.19 -6.87 -1.51
N GLN A 34 6.56 -6.52 -2.75
CA GLN A 34 7.64 -7.20 -3.47
C GLN A 34 8.99 -7.03 -2.76
N ALA A 35 9.28 -5.82 -2.27
CA ALA A 35 10.49 -5.54 -1.50
C ALA A 35 10.50 -6.31 -0.16
N ASP A 36 9.38 -6.38 0.55
CA ASP A 36 9.23 -7.15 1.79
C ASP A 36 9.38 -8.66 1.55
N ALA A 37 8.74 -9.17 0.49
CA ALA A 37 8.89 -10.57 0.08
C ALA A 37 10.34 -10.89 -0.28
N ALA A 38 11.02 -10.03 -1.03
CA ALA A 38 12.43 -10.18 -1.36
C ALA A 38 13.33 -10.15 -0.11
N LYS A 39 13.03 -9.28 0.87
CA LYS A 39 13.73 -9.25 2.17
C LYS A 39 13.54 -10.54 2.96
N LYS A 40 12.30 -11.04 3.04
CA LYS A 40 12.00 -12.32 3.71
C LYS A 40 12.71 -13.50 3.07
N ILE A 41 12.73 -13.58 1.73
CA ILE A 41 13.44 -14.63 0.99
C ILE A 41 14.95 -14.58 1.26
N LYS A 42 15.52 -13.38 1.38
CA LYS A 42 16.94 -13.19 1.71
C LYS A 42 17.29 -13.40 3.19
N GLY A 43 16.35 -13.85 4.02
CA GLY A 43 16.58 -14.17 5.44
C GLY A 43 16.61 -12.96 6.38
N GLY A 44 16.16 -11.78 5.92
CA GLY A 44 16.06 -10.57 6.75
C GLY A 44 14.77 -10.57 7.57
N ARG A 45 14.92 -10.62 8.89
CA ARG A 45 13.84 -10.51 9.88
C ARG A 45 13.34 -9.08 10.01
#